data_AF-A0A4Q3DUP9-F1
#
_entry.id   AF-A0A4Q3DUP9-F1
#
_cell.length_a   1.000
_cell.length_b   1.000
_cell.length_c   1.000
_cell.angle_alpha   90.00
_cell.angle_beta   90.00
_cell.angle_gamma   90.00
#
_symmetry.space_group_name_H-M   'P 1'
#
loop_
_entity.id
_entity.type
_entity.pdbx_description
1 polymer ?
#
loop_
_entity_poly.entity_id
_entity_poly.type
_entity_poly.pdbx_seq_one_letter_code
_entity_poly.pdbx_strand_id
1 'polypeptide(L)'
;MRPSLLAALAALFLATPALAQDIPPKIWDVPFGTPIDSLGADFVEPACGTDGGPPSTQLQSFADFAQCTPEASGLREIWFRYDDTIEYLARAVRNPVQAIRFNFTKVGMQPAILSFLVDDAGRIRGYRAHTDPAADPRQRYDHRTASPLLRGVLGVEGWSCEDLPRAEGEGPIESTYIKQRCGFSDAEVSAVNETRFYLKPGQAVVDPASGRPMLNAFESAAAITVTQNAPYPADTGVASAEPTPEPAADDTVGRFLAGLSNDCVGCDLSGADLRRRNLTGADLTGATLVATNLHRAVLRQAKLAGANLERADLNLTDLTQTDFTGADLHQVTMFGARGAQTDFSGANLAAVRAGSIEIRQANFTGATMTTADFGQARLNNAKLGGADLTGSYFFQASLVRADLSKVTAPGSAFNEAILRQANLAGTVFRDADFQAADLREADLTDADFTHVRFDKGNLRDSIQTGTIFTGSLMPDGTTAP
;
A
#
# COMPACT_ATOMS: atom_id res chain seq x y z
N MET A 1 -39.32 -45.87 -23.78
CA MET A 1 -38.44 -45.78 -22.59
C MET A 1 -37.75 -44.42 -22.64
N ARG A 2 -37.93 -43.60 -21.61
CA ARG A 2 -37.33 -42.26 -21.48
C ARG A 2 -35.81 -42.37 -21.31
N PRO A 3 -34.99 -41.48 -21.88
CA PRO A 3 -33.71 -41.11 -21.28
C PRO A 3 -33.88 -39.81 -20.49
N SER A 4 -33.30 -39.82 -19.31
CA SER A 4 -33.42 -38.85 -18.24
C SER A 4 -32.54 -37.62 -18.46
N LEU A 5 -33.03 -36.46 -18.00
CA LEU A 5 -32.23 -35.28 -17.69
C LEU A 5 -31.09 -35.64 -16.72
N LEU A 6 -29.86 -35.22 -17.05
CA LEU A 6 -28.87 -34.81 -16.07
C LEU A 6 -28.04 -33.67 -16.67
N ALA A 7 -28.37 -32.46 -16.22
CA ALA A 7 -27.50 -31.30 -16.29
C ALA A 7 -26.44 -31.43 -15.19
N ALA A 8 -25.18 -31.13 -15.49
CA ALA A 8 -24.23 -30.62 -14.50
C ALA A 8 -23.00 -30.00 -15.18
N LEU A 9 -22.88 -28.69 -14.98
CA LEU A 9 -21.65 -27.90 -14.83
C LEU A 9 -20.51 -28.13 -15.83
N ALA A 10 -20.51 -27.36 -16.91
CA ALA A 10 -19.27 -26.83 -17.47
C ALA A 10 -18.98 -25.49 -16.78
N ALA A 11 -18.30 -25.54 -15.63
CA ALA A 11 -17.70 -24.36 -15.03
C ALA A 11 -16.58 -23.89 -15.97
N LEU A 12 -16.82 -22.81 -16.71
CA LEU A 12 -15.77 -22.01 -17.31
C LEU A 12 -14.93 -21.43 -16.16
N PHE A 13 -13.89 -22.16 -15.75
CA PHE A 13 -12.73 -21.55 -15.12
C PHE A 13 -12.01 -20.77 -16.22
N LEU A 14 -12.46 -19.53 -16.47
CA LEU A 14 -11.53 -18.52 -16.96
C LEU A 14 -10.55 -18.33 -15.81
N ALA A 15 -9.41 -19.01 -15.91
CA ALA A 15 -8.23 -18.63 -15.17
C ALA A 15 -7.98 -17.16 -15.52
N THR A 16 -8.31 -16.26 -14.59
CA THR A 16 -7.71 -14.94 -14.59
C THR A 16 -6.20 -15.18 -14.65
N PRO A 17 -5.43 -14.41 -15.42
CA PRO A 17 -4.02 -14.30 -15.11
C PRO A 17 -4.00 -13.70 -13.70
N ALA A 18 -3.92 -14.57 -12.69
CA ALA A 18 -3.39 -14.19 -11.41
C ALA A 18 -2.08 -13.52 -11.76
N LEU A 19 -2.02 -12.21 -11.49
CA LEU A 19 -0.82 -11.41 -11.59
C LEU A 19 0.36 -12.28 -11.17
N ALA A 20 1.18 -12.68 -12.14
CA ALA A 20 2.52 -13.16 -11.86
C ALA A 20 3.27 -11.91 -11.38
N GLN A 21 3.01 -11.51 -10.15
CA GLN A 21 3.76 -10.47 -9.46
C GLN A 21 5.08 -11.11 -9.07
N ASP A 22 6.15 -10.66 -9.71
CA ASP A 22 7.50 -11.08 -9.40
C ASP A 22 7.76 -10.88 -7.90
N ILE A 23 8.36 -11.88 -7.26
CA ILE A 23 8.80 -11.75 -5.87
C ILE A 23 9.89 -10.67 -5.88
N PRO A 24 9.77 -9.62 -5.05
CA PRO A 24 10.78 -8.56 -5.00
C PRO A 24 12.18 -9.15 -4.86
N PRO A 25 13.18 -8.66 -5.60
CA PRO A 25 14.55 -9.14 -5.49
C PRO A 25 15.04 -8.93 -4.06
N LYS A 26 15.75 -9.90 -3.50
CA LYS A 26 16.36 -9.72 -2.19
C LYS A 26 17.58 -8.81 -2.34
N ILE A 27 17.94 -8.10 -1.27
CA ILE A 27 19.07 -7.16 -1.25
C ILE A 27 20.38 -7.81 -1.73
N TRP A 28 20.58 -9.09 -1.40
CA TRP A 28 21.76 -9.86 -1.80
C TRP A 28 21.66 -10.50 -3.20
N ASP A 29 20.52 -10.37 -3.87
CA ASP A 29 20.38 -10.75 -5.28
C ASP A 29 20.79 -9.58 -6.21
N VAL A 30 21.01 -8.37 -5.67
CA VAL A 30 21.49 -7.20 -6.43
C VAL A 30 23.00 -7.31 -6.65
N PRO A 31 23.48 -7.37 -7.90
CA PRO A 31 24.91 -7.50 -8.19
C PRO A 31 25.72 -6.29 -7.72
N PHE A 32 26.94 -6.53 -7.21
CA PHE A 32 27.88 -5.44 -6.99
C PHE A 32 28.26 -4.73 -8.30
N GLY A 33 28.49 -3.42 -8.22
CA GLY A 33 28.68 -2.57 -9.39
C GLY A 33 27.37 -2.08 -10.02
N THR A 34 26.21 -2.49 -9.52
CA THR A 34 24.93 -1.90 -9.93
C THR A 34 24.89 -0.42 -9.54
N PRO A 35 24.56 0.52 -10.46
CA PRO A 35 24.29 1.91 -10.11
C PRO A 35 23.14 1.99 -9.11
N ILE A 36 23.31 2.76 -8.03
CA ILE A 36 22.27 2.90 -7.00
C ILE A 36 20.99 3.54 -7.54
N ASP A 37 21.12 4.42 -8.53
CA ASP A 37 20.03 5.12 -9.21
C ASP A 37 19.31 4.26 -10.26
N SER A 38 19.84 3.08 -10.61
CA SER A 38 19.18 2.13 -11.50
C SER A 38 18.35 1.07 -10.76
N LEU A 39 18.22 1.17 -9.43
CA LEU A 39 17.40 0.23 -8.67
C LEU A 39 15.94 0.28 -9.12
N GLY A 40 15.32 -0.89 -9.26
CA GLY A 40 13.93 -1.02 -9.63
C GLY A 40 12.96 -0.53 -8.55
N ALA A 41 11.70 -0.40 -8.92
CA ALA A 41 10.63 0.14 -8.06
C ALA A 41 10.25 -0.74 -6.85
N ASP A 42 10.91 -1.89 -6.66
CA ASP A 42 10.81 -2.71 -5.45
C ASP A 42 11.59 -2.12 -4.27
N PHE A 43 12.55 -1.23 -4.53
CA PHE A 43 13.34 -0.51 -3.53
C PHE A 43 12.84 0.93 -3.41
N VAL A 44 12.61 1.38 -2.18
CA VAL A 44 11.63 2.43 -1.97
C VAL A 44 12.00 3.30 -0.75
N GLU A 45 11.58 4.57 -0.75
CA GLU A 45 11.83 5.55 0.34
C GLU A 45 13.33 5.69 0.70
N PRO A 46 14.23 5.99 -0.25
CA PRO A 46 15.66 6.06 0.02
C PRO A 46 15.97 7.11 1.10
N ALA A 47 16.87 6.78 2.03
CA ALA A 47 17.32 7.69 3.07
C ALA A 47 18.79 7.41 3.41
N CYS A 48 19.46 8.38 4.02
CA CYS A 48 20.80 8.17 4.54
C CYS A 48 20.77 7.23 5.75
N GLY A 49 21.63 6.21 5.72
CA GLY A 49 21.81 5.25 6.81
C GLY A 49 22.50 5.85 8.04
N THR A 50 22.55 5.07 9.12
CA THR A 50 23.12 5.45 10.42
C THR A 50 23.92 4.33 11.06
N ASP A 51 24.70 3.64 10.24
CA ASP A 51 25.44 2.44 10.57
C ASP A 51 24.54 1.23 10.90
N GLY A 52 23.58 0.92 10.03
CA GLY A 52 22.58 -0.13 10.27
C GLY A 52 21.55 0.21 11.37
N GLY A 53 21.49 1.47 11.78
CA GLY A 53 20.44 2.04 12.60
C GLY A 53 19.26 2.58 11.76
N PRO A 54 18.28 3.26 12.41
CA PRO A 54 17.14 3.84 11.69
C PRO A 54 17.57 4.90 10.67
N PRO A 55 16.79 5.14 9.60
CA PRO A 55 17.13 6.14 8.59
C PRO A 55 17.23 7.54 9.21
N SER A 56 18.14 8.37 8.68
CA SER A 56 18.34 9.75 9.11
C SER A 56 17.69 10.76 8.14
N THR A 57 18.41 11.15 7.09
CA THR A 57 17.97 12.15 6.12
C THR A 57 17.22 11.46 4.99
N GLN A 58 15.94 11.82 4.79
CA GLN A 58 15.15 11.33 3.67
C GLN A 58 15.69 11.89 2.35
N LEU A 59 15.94 11.02 1.38
CA LEU A 59 16.31 11.39 0.01
C LEU A 59 15.06 11.47 -0.86
N GLN A 60 15.11 12.31 -1.91
CA GLN A 60 14.04 12.37 -2.91
C GLN A 60 14.13 11.17 -3.86
N SER A 61 15.34 10.78 -4.22
CA SER A 61 15.62 9.64 -5.09
C SER A 61 16.94 8.97 -4.71
N PHE A 62 17.20 7.77 -5.23
CA PHE A 62 18.51 7.12 -5.08
C PHE A 62 19.65 7.90 -5.76
N ALA A 63 19.35 8.74 -6.76
CA ALA A 63 20.34 9.62 -7.38
C ALA A 63 20.90 10.69 -6.42
N ASP A 64 20.19 10.99 -5.33
CA ASP A 64 20.60 11.94 -4.31
C ASP A 64 21.57 11.34 -3.26
N PHE A 65 22.09 10.13 -3.49
CA PHE A 65 22.95 9.40 -2.53
C PHE A 65 24.14 10.21 -2.02
N ALA A 66 24.66 11.15 -2.81
CA ALA A 66 25.78 12.00 -2.46
C ALA A 66 25.51 12.91 -1.24
N GLN A 67 24.24 13.13 -0.88
CA GLN A 67 23.84 13.86 0.34
C GLN A 67 24.19 13.08 1.62
N CYS A 68 24.39 11.77 1.54
CA CYS A 68 24.72 10.93 2.68
C CYS A 68 26.22 10.96 3.00
N THR A 69 26.57 11.16 4.26
CA THR A 69 27.97 11.21 4.71
C THR A 69 28.64 9.83 4.54
N PRO A 70 29.85 9.77 3.94
CA PRO A 70 30.58 8.51 3.83
C PRO A 70 31.10 8.04 5.19
N GLU A 71 31.10 6.72 5.39
CA GLU A 71 31.69 6.04 6.53
C GLU A 71 33.24 6.07 6.45
N ALA A 72 33.91 5.58 7.49
CA ALA A 72 35.38 5.48 7.50
C ALA A 72 35.95 4.61 6.37
N SER A 73 35.14 3.71 5.81
CA SER A 73 35.46 2.90 4.63
C SER A 73 35.50 3.71 3.33
N GLY A 74 34.96 4.93 3.32
CA GLY A 74 34.72 5.73 2.12
C GLY A 74 33.37 5.44 1.45
N LEU A 75 32.64 4.41 1.89
CA LEU A 75 31.32 4.08 1.35
C LEU A 75 30.20 4.85 2.05
N ARG A 76 29.13 5.17 1.32
CA ARG A 76 27.92 5.82 1.84
C ARG A 76 26.85 4.77 2.07
N GLU A 77 26.19 4.83 3.22
CA GLU A 77 25.08 3.93 3.53
C GLU A 77 23.75 4.53 3.05
N ILE A 78 23.05 3.79 2.19
CA ILE A 78 21.75 4.16 1.63
C ILE A 78 20.71 3.16 2.11
N TRP A 79 19.88 3.60 3.05
CA TRP A 79 18.75 2.85 3.59
C TRP A 79 17.57 2.85 2.61
N PHE A 80 16.77 1.78 2.63
CA PHE A 80 15.53 1.67 1.88
C PHE A 80 14.52 0.76 2.58
N ARG A 81 13.30 0.71 2.05
CA ARG A 81 12.30 -0.32 2.33
C ARG A 81 11.90 -1.05 1.06
N TYR A 82 11.44 -2.29 1.19
CA TYR A 82 10.75 -2.96 0.09
C TYR A 82 9.37 -2.35 -0.13
N ASP A 83 8.93 -2.34 -1.39
CA ASP A 83 7.57 -1.96 -1.75
C ASP A 83 6.55 -2.90 -1.08
N ASP A 84 5.55 -2.30 -0.44
CA ASP A 84 4.55 -2.97 0.38
C ASP A 84 3.18 -3.04 -0.32
N THR A 85 3.15 -2.80 -1.65
CA THR A 85 1.93 -2.90 -2.46
C THR A 85 1.21 -4.24 -2.27
N ILE A 86 1.95 -5.35 -2.23
CA ILE A 86 1.38 -6.69 -2.02
C ILE A 86 0.80 -6.85 -0.62
N GLU A 87 1.49 -6.36 0.42
CA GLU A 87 0.96 -6.35 1.78
C GLU A 87 -0.35 -5.58 1.83
N TYR A 88 -0.38 -4.39 1.23
CA TYR A 88 -1.53 -3.52 1.23
C TYR A 88 -2.73 -4.16 0.52
N LEU A 89 -2.54 -4.67 -0.70
CA LEU A 89 -3.58 -5.36 -1.45
C LEU A 89 -4.10 -6.57 -0.67
N ALA A 90 -3.20 -7.36 -0.06
CA ALA A 90 -3.58 -8.49 0.77
C ALA A 90 -4.44 -8.07 1.96
N ARG A 91 -4.13 -6.95 2.64
CA ARG A 91 -4.96 -6.41 3.71
C ARG A 91 -6.32 -5.93 3.19
N ALA A 92 -6.35 -5.25 2.04
CA ALA A 92 -7.58 -4.73 1.44
C ALA A 92 -8.55 -5.87 1.07
N VAL A 93 -8.06 -6.97 0.50
CA VAL A 93 -8.88 -8.15 0.18
C VAL A 93 -9.03 -9.14 1.36
N ARG A 94 -8.65 -8.73 2.58
CA ARG A 94 -8.74 -9.54 3.81
C ARG A 94 -8.05 -10.89 3.72
N ASN A 95 -6.85 -10.93 3.13
CA ASN A 95 -5.97 -12.09 3.06
C ASN A 95 -4.86 -11.99 4.12
N PRO A 96 -5.07 -12.50 5.35
CA PRO A 96 -4.12 -12.33 6.45
C PRO A 96 -2.80 -13.08 6.23
N VAL A 97 -2.81 -14.19 5.50
CA VAL A 97 -1.61 -15.00 5.23
C VAL A 97 -0.64 -14.21 4.35
N GLN A 98 -1.13 -13.60 3.27
CA GLN A 98 -0.30 -12.77 2.40
C GLN A 98 0.12 -11.47 3.10
N ALA A 99 -0.77 -10.85 3.88
CA ALA A 99 -0.43 -9.65 4.64
C ALA A 99 0.72 -9.90 5.64
N ILE A 100 0.71 -11.01 6.38
CA ILE A 100 1.81 -11.37 7.30
C ILE A 100 3.10 -11.70 6.54
N ARG A 101 2.99 -12.29 5.35
CA ARG A 101 4.15 -12.66 4.55
C ARG A 101 4.92 -11.43 4.06
N PHE A 102 4.22 -10.43 3.55
CA PHE A 102 4.80 -9.24 2.93
C PHE A 102 4.89 -8.03 3.84
N ASN A 103 4.49 -8.15 5.12
CA ASN A 103 4.61 -7.01 6.02
C ASN A 103 6.05 -6.70 6.43
N PHE A 104 6.32 -5.41 6.52
CA PHE A 104 7.62 -4.84 6.90
C PHE A 104 8.77 -5.26 5.97
N THR A 105 9.87 -4.50 6.03
CA THR A 105 11.13 -4.99 5.48
C THR A 105 11.69 -6.07 6.39
N LYS A 106 12.04 -7.23 5.85
CA LYS A 106 12.37 -8.43 6.63
C LYS A 106 13.54 -9.22 6.08
N VAL A 107 14.19 -9.95 6.97
CA VAL A 107 15.09 -11.07 6.67
C VAL A 107 14.47 -12.34 7.25
N GLY A 108 14.06 -13.26 6.37
CA GLY A 108 13.25 -14.41 6.78
C GLY A 108 11.91 -13.91 7.37
N MET A 109 11.67 -14.21 8.65
CA MET A 109 10.48 -13.75 9.37
C MET A 109 10.74 -12.54 10.28
N GLN A 110 11.98 -12.07 10.37
CA GLN A 110 12.39 -11.03 11.32
C GLN A 110 12.34 -9.65 10.64
N PRO A 111 11.69 -8.64 11.25
CA PRO A 111 11.82 -7.25 10.80
C PRO A 111 13.29 -6.83 10.76
N ALA A 112 13.68 -6.14 9.70
CA ALA A 112 15.06 -5.76 9.47
C ALA A 112 15.19 -4.38 8.83
N ILE A 113 16.23 -3.67 9.24
CA ILE A 113 16.78 -2.47 8.62
C ILE A 113 17.77 -2.95 7.56
N LEU A 114 17.54 -2.54 6.32
CA LEU A 114 18.35 -2.92 5.17
C LEU A 114 18.94 -1.67 4.51
N SER A 115 20.19 -1.78 4.06
CA SER A 115 20.87 -0.68 3.37
C SER A 115 21.92 -1.18 2.39
N PHE A 116 22.14 -0.41 1.32
CA PHE A 116 23.26 -0.58 0.40
C PHE A 116 24.45 0.27 0.84
N LEU A 117 25.66 -0.20 0.56
CA LEU A 117 26.90 0.56 0.74
C LEU A 117 27.41 0.95 -0.65
N VAL A 118 27.56 2.25 -0.89
CA VAL A 118 27.75 2.83 -2.22
C VAL A 118 29.04 3.62 -2.28
N ASP A 119 29.83 3.47 -3.35
CA ASP A 119 31.04 4.27 -3.56
C ASP A 119 30.73 5.68 -4.08
N ASP A 120 31.76 6.53 -4.22
CA ASP A 120 31.61 7.90 -4.73
C ASP A 120 31.17 7.96 -6.21
N ALA A 121 31.25 6.85 -6.94
CA ALA A 121 30.74 6.74 -8.31
C ALA A 121 29.27 6.28 -8.36
N GLY A 122 28.61 6.11 -7.21
CA GLY A 122 27.22 5.67 -7.14
C GLY A 122 27.06 4.16 -7.36
N ARG A 123 28.12 3.36 -7.23
CA ARG A 123 28.08 1.91 -7.44
C ARG A 123 27.90 1.17 -6.11
N ILE A 124 27.01 0.19 -6.09
CA ILE A 124 26.81 -0.68 -4.92
C ILE A 124 28.06 -1.56 -4.74
N ARG A 125 28.72 -1.42 -3.58
CA ARG A 125 29.90 -2.19 -3.17
C ARG A 125 29.64 -3.07 -1.97
N GLY A 126 28.45 -3.02 -1.40
CA GLY A 126 28.10 -3.81 -0.24
C GLY A 126 26.64 -3.66 0.14
N TYR A 127 26.25 -4.42 1.15
CA TYR A 127 24.95 -4.31 1.78
C TYR A 127 25.05 -4.61 3.26
N ARG A 128 24.08 -4.12 4.00
CA ARG A 128 23.95 -4.30 5.44
C ARG A 128 22.52 -4.71 5.79
N ALA A 129 22.39 -5.65 6.71
CA ALA A 129 21.11 -6.14 7.20
C ALA A 129 21.14 -6.31 8.71
N HIS A 130 20.31 -5.55 9.41
CA HIS A 130 20.24 -5.47 10.87
C HIS A 130 18.83 -5.80 11.30
N THR A 131 18.64 -6.71 12.26
CA THR A 131 17.30 -6.92 12.84
C THR A 131 16.81 -5.63 13.51
N ASP A 132 15.57 -5.23 13.25
CA ASP A 132 15.05 -3.91 13.64
C ASP A 132 14.84 -3.84 15.17
N PRO A 133 15.58 -3.00 15.91
CA PRO A 133 15.44 -2.89 17.36
C PRO A 133 14.06 -2.36 17.81
N ALA A 134 13.27 -1.76 16.91
CA ALA A 134 11.92 -1.28 17.17
C ALA A 134 10.83 -2.36 17.04
N ALA A 135 11.18 -3.59 16.64
CA ALA A 135 10.23 -4.70 16.54
C ALA A 135 9.56 -5.02 17.89
N ASP A 136 8.37 -5.66 17.83
CA ASP A 136 7.65 -6.08 19.03
C ASP A 136 8.55 -6.94 19.94
N PRO A 137 8.55 -6.72 21.27
CA PRO A 137 9.36 -7.50 22.20
C PRO A 137 9.33 -9.02 22.02
N ARG A 138 8.20 -9.60 21.62
CA ARG A 138 8.10 -11.04 21.36
C ARG A 138 8.88 -11.45 20.11
N GLN A 139 8.85 -10.64 19.06
CA GLN A 139 9.63 -10.88 17.85
C GLN A 139 11.12 -10.71 18.11
N ARG A 140 11.50 -9.72 18.92
CA ARG A 140 12.91 -9.47 19.27
C ARG A 140 13.57 -10.67 19.91
N TYR A 141 12.84 -11.46 20.70
CA TYR A 141 13.37 -12.70 21.29
C TYR A 141 14.06 -13.58 20.23
N ASP A 142 13.49 -13.68 19.03
CA ASP A 142 13.97 -14.54 17.96
C ASP A 142 14.93 -13.87 16.98
N HIS A 143 15.32 -12.60 17.17
CA HIS A 143 16.29 -11.93 16.29
C HIS A 143 17.61 -12.68 16.15
N ARG A 144 18.09 -13.34 17.23
CA ARG A 144 19.28 -14.20 17.18
C ARG A 144 19.22 -15.26 16.07
N THR A 145 18.02 -15.70 15.68
CA THR A 145 17.80 -16.71 14.64
C THR A 145 18.00 -16.19 13.22
N ALA A 146 18.05 -14.86 13.01
CA ALA A 146 18.37 -14.29 11.71
C ALA A 146 19.85 -14.45 11.34
N SER A 147 20.75 -14.53 12.32
CA SER A 147 22.20 -14.61 12.06
C SER A 147 22.60 -15.83 11.19
N PRO A 148 22.15 -17.07 11.47
CA PRO A 148 22.40 -18.20 10.58
C PRO A 148 21.85 -18.01 9.15
N LEU A 149 20.68 -17.39 9.01
CA LEU A 149 20.08 -17.09 7.70
C LEU A 149 20.94 -16.08 6.92
N LEU A 150 21.39 -15.02 7.59
CA LEU A 150 22.24 -13.98 7.01
C LEU A 150 23.60 -14.53 6.57
N ARG A 151 24.24 -15.38 7.39
CA ARG A 151 25.48 -16.03 7.00
C ARG A 151 25.29 -16.99 5.82
N GLY A 152 24.18 -17.73 5.81
CA GLY A 152 23.85 -18.68 4.75
C GLY A 152 23.76 -18.06 3.34
N VAL A 153 23.59 -16.74 3.23
CA VAL A 153 23.64 -16.00 1.96
C VAL A 153 25.00 -16.16 1.26
N LEU A 154 26.10 -16.21 2.02
CA LEU A 154 27.46 -16.42 1.50
C LEU A 154 27.90 -17.89 1.58
N GLY A 155 26.98 -18.81 1.89
CA GLY A 155 27.29 -20.18 2.24
C GLY A 155 27.62 -20.37 3.73
N VAL A 156 27.62 -21.62 4.17
CA VAL A 156 27.77 -21.99 5.59
C VAL A 156 29.22 -22.25 6.01
N GLU A 157 30.14 -22.37 5.06
CA GLU A 157 31.57 -22.61 5.29
C GLU A 157 32.37 -21.30 5.21
N GLY A 158 33.63 -21.29 5.70
CA GLY A 158 34.53 -20.13 5.60
C GLY A 158 34.37 -19.05 6.68
N TRP A 159 33.41 -19.20 7.58
CA TRP A 159 33.22 -18.28 8.71
C TRP A 159 34.13 -18.61 9.89
N SER A 160 34.79 -17.59 10.45
CA SER A 160 35.55 -17.65 11.70
C SER A 160 34.84 -16.84 12.77
N CYS A 161 34.43 -17.48 13.86
CA CYS A 161 33.65 -16.84 14.93
C CYS A 161 34.45 -16.72 16.23
N GLU A 162 34.39 -15.55 16.85
CA GLU A 162 34.93 -15.27 18.17
C GLU A 162 33.82 -14.83 19.13
N ASP A 163 33.86 -15.36 20.35
CA ASP A 163 33.00 -14.88 21.42
C ASP A 163 33.62 -13.62 22.05
N LEU A 164 32.83 -12.55 22.06
CA LEU A 164 33.23 -11.27 22.62
C LEU A 164 33.09 -11.27 24.15
N PRO A 165 33.92 -10.48 24.86
CA PRO A 165 33.86 -10.41 26.32
C PRO A 165 32.49 -10.03 26.86
N ARG A 166 32.08 -10.74 27.90
CA ARG A 166 30.90 -10.44 28.70
C ARG A 166 31.18 -9.22 29.58
N ALA A 167 30.31 -8.21 29.50
CA ALA A 167 30.37 -7.06 30.38
C ALA A 167 29.79 -7.43 31.76
N GLU A 168 30.20 -6.69 32.78
CA GLU A 168 29.70 -6.88 34.14
C GLU A 168 28.17 -6.76 34.19
N GLY A 169 27.52 -7.71 34.86
CA GLY A 169 26.06 -7.74 35.02
C GLY A 169 25.28 -8.33 33.85
N GLU A 170 25.86 -8.47 32.65
CA GLU A 170 25.20 -9.20 31.55
C GLU A 170 24.92 -10.64 31.99
N GLY A 171 23.82 -11.26 31.53
CA GLY A 171 23.37 -12.59 31.97
C GLY A 171 22.91 -13.50 30.83
N PRO A 172 22.91 -14.83 30.97
CA PRO A 172 22.22 -15.69 30.00
C PRO A 172 20.71 -15.51 30.10
N ILE A 173 20.01 -15.67 28.98
CA ILE A 173 18.56 -15.85 28.93
C ILE A 173 18.31 -17.35 28.92
N GLU A 174 17.67 -17.87 29.96
CA GLU A 174 17.62 -19.32 30.22
C GLU A 174 19.05 -19.91 30.28
N SER A 175 19.41 -20.79 29.35
CA SER A 175 20.75 -21.37 29.21
C SER A 175 21.59 -20.73 28.11
N THR A 176 21.06 -19.73 27.41
CA THR A 176 21.68 -19.18 26.19
C THR A 176 22.27 -17.80 26.45
N TYR A 177 23.54 -17.63 26.12
CA TYR A 177 24.22 -16.34 26.07
C TYR A 177 24.97 -16.27 24.74
N ILE A 178 24.73 -15.22 23.95
CA ILE A 178 25.41 -15.01 22.67
C ILE A 178 25.91 -13.57 22.65
N LYS A 179 27.21 -13.40 22.45
CA LYS A 179 27.81 -12.12 22.13
C LYS A 179 29.00 -12.45 21.25
N GLN A 180 28.75 -12.53 19.95
CA GLN A 180 29.65 -13.19 19.02
C GLN A 180 29.85 -12.32 17.78
N ARG A 181 31.08 -12.32 17.27
CA ARG A 181 31.45 -11.73 15.99
C ARG A 181 32.01 -12.83 15.11
N CYS A 182 31.45 -12.96 13.91
CA CYS A 182 31.95 -13.87 12.89
C CYS A 182 32.46 -13.09 11.69
N GLY A 183 33.68 -13.38 11.24
CA GLY A 183 34.25 -12.86 10.02
C GLY A 183 34.22 -13.89 8.89
N PHE A 184 34.06 -13.42 7.66
CA PHE A 184 34.21 -14.18 6.43
C PHE A 184 35.01 -13.34 5.44
N SER A 185 35.87 -13.98 4.65
CA SER A 185 36.57 -13.32 3.55
C SER A 185 36.99 -14.36 2.52
N ASP A 186 36.72 -14.08 1.25
CA ASP A 186 37.20 -14.85 0.10
C ASP A 186 37.88 -13.91 -0.92
N ALA A 187 37.99 -14.35 -2.17
CA ALA A 187 38.61 -13.54 -3.23
C ALA A 187 37.78 -12.30 -3.61
N GLU A 188 36.45 -12.32 -3.44
CA GLU A 188 35.53 -11.31 -3.95
C GLU A 188 34.96 -10.41 -2.85
N VAL A 189 34.65 -10.96 -1.68
CA VAL A 189 33.96 -10.25 -0.60
C VAL A 189 34.59 -10.47 0.77
N SER A 190 34.29 -9.55 1.66
CA SER A 190 34.49 -9.68 3.10
C SER A 190 33.17 -9.41 3.80
N ALA A 191 32.90 -10.14 4.88
CA ALA A 191 31.69 -9.97 5.67
C ALA A 191 31.95 -10.07 7.17
N VAL A 192 31.19 -9.29 7.92
CA VAL A 192 31.15 -9.33 9.38
C VAL A 192 29.72 -9.57 9.82
N ASN A 193 29.48 -10.62 10.60
CA ASN A 193 28.20 -10.91 11.22
C ASN A 193 28.32 -10.80 12.73
N GLU A 194 27.50 -9.96 13.36
CA GLU A 194 27.41 -9.84 14.81
C GLU A 194 26.08 -10.41 15.32
N THR A 195 26.14 -11.12 16.45
CA THR A 195 24.94 -11.63 17.13
C THR A 195 25.02 -11.34 18.62
N ARG A 196 23.93 -10.80 19.17
CA ARG A 196 23.77 -10.48 20.58
C ARG A 196 22.49 -11.13 21.08
N PHE A 197 22.57 -11.87 22.18
CA PHE A 197 21.43 -12.46 22.88
C PHE A 197 21.79 -12.67 24.35
N TYR A 198 21.41 -11.73 25.22
CA TYR A 198 21.74 -11.78 26.64
C TYR A 198 20.83 -10.89 27.50
N LEU A 199 20.70 -11.20 28.78
CA LEU A 199 20.06 -10.32 29.77
C LEU A 199 20.92 -9.09 30.01
N LYS A 200 20.29 -7.93 30.05
CA LYS A 200 20.93 -6.66 30.39
C LYS A 200 21.31 -6.64 31.88
N PRO A 201 22.32 -5.84 32.27
CA PRO A 201 22.73 -5.72 33.67
C PRO A 201 21.56 -5.50 34.64
N GLY A 202 21.45 -6.38 35.64
CA GLY A 202 20.45 -6.30 36.70
C GLY A 202 19.01 -6.60 36.28
N GLN A 203 18.77 -7.09 35.06
CA GLN A 203 17.45 -7.43 34.56
C GLN A 203 17.15 -8.94 34.68
N ALA A 204 15.86 -9.28 34.74
CA ALA A 204 15.36 -10.66 34.72
C ALA A 204 14.28 -10.81 33.65
N VAL A 205 14.13 -12.00 33.05
CA VAL A 205 13.10 -12.24 32.02
C VAL A 205 11.68 -12.13 32.61
N VAL A 206 11.53 -12.41 33.90
CA VAL A 206 10.28 -12.34 34.65
C VAL A 206 10.51 -11.48 35.87
N ASP A 207 9.60 -10.52 36.09
CA ASP A 207 9.60 -9.72 37.31
C ASP A 207 9.27 -10.63 38.51
N PRO A 208 10.17 -10.75 39.49
CA PRO A 208 9.98 -11.65 40.64
C PRO A 208 8.83 -11.22 41.57
N ALA A 209 8.41 -9.96 41.56
CA ALA A 209 7.32 -9.46 42.38
C ALA A 209 5.95 -9.66 41.72
N SER A 210 5.86 -9.48 40.40
CA SER A 210 4.59 -9.56 39.67
C SER A 210 4.39 -10.87 38.87
N GLY A 211 5.44 -11.66 38.68
CA GLY A 211 5.44 -12.86 37.84
C GLY A 211 5.24 -12.59 36.34
N ARG A 212 5.34 -11.32 35.92
CA ARG A 212 5.08 -10.91 34.54
C ARG A 212 6.37 -10.87 33.71
N PRO A 213 6.32 -11.19 32.40
CA PRO A 213 7.48 -11.04 31.52
C PRO A 213 7.96 -9.59 31.44
N MET A 214 9.27 -9.38 31.57
CA MET A 214 9.92 -8.10 31.38
C MET A 214 10.35 -7.95 29.92
N LEU A 215 9.51 -7.30 29.13
CA LEU A 215 9.62 -7.21 27.67
C LEU A 215 10.90 -6.53 27.13
N ASN A 216 11.69 -5.86 27.98
CA ASN A 216 12.92 -5.15 27.61
C ASN A 216 14.15 -5.57 28.43
N ALA A 217 14.05 -6.67 29.19
CA ALA A 217 15.12 -7.15 30.07
C ALA A 217 16.37 -7.68 29.35
N PHE A 218 16.28 -7.87 28.03
CA PHE A 218 17.32 -8.50 27.24
C PHE A 218 17.72 -7.68 26.02
N GLU A 219 18.91 -8.00 25.51
CA GLU A 219 19.41 -7.63 24.20
C GLU A 219 19.23 -8.83 23.26
N SER A 220 18.72 -8.59 22.05
CA SER A 220 18.59 -9.61 21.01
C SER A 220 18.67 -8.95 19.64
N ALA A 221 19.77 -9.19 18.94
CA ALA A 221 20.05 -8.59 17.64
C ALA A 221 20.93 -9.50 16.79
N ALA A 222 20.72 -9.45 15.48
CA ALA A 222 21.62 -10.01 14.49
C ALA A 222 21.89 -8.97 13.40
N ALA A 223 23.14 -8.80 13.03
CA ALA A 223 23.58 -7.85 12.02
C ALA A 223 24.59 -8.50 11.09
N ILE A 224 24.53 -8.21 9.79
CA ILE A 224 25.59 -8.55 8.84
C ILE A 224 25.93 -7.33 8.00
N THR A 225 27.21 -7.13 7.74
CA THR A 225 27.72 -6.23 6.71
C THR A 225 28.52 -7.06 5.73
N VAL A 226 28.23 -6.95 4.44
CA VAL A 226 28.96 -7.60 3.34
C VAL A 226 29.49 -6.52 2.42
N THR A 227 30.78 -6.58 2.08
CA THR A 227 31.46 -5.61 1.24
C THR A 227 32.34 -6.32 0.21
N GLN A 228 32.30 -5.86 -1.03
CA GLN A 228 33.24 -6.26 -2.08
C GLN A 228 34.67 -5.86 -1.68
N ASN A 229 35.63 -6.74 -1.91
CA ASN A 229 37.03 -6.49 -1.61
C ASN A 229 37.62 -5.47 -2.61
N ALA A 230 38.39 -4.51 -2.11
CA ALA A 230 39.14 -3.57 -2.94
C ALA A 230 40.48 -4.19 -3.41
N PRO A 231 41.01 -3.82 -4.60
CA PRO A 231 40.43 -2.87 -5.55
C PRO A 231 39.22 -3.47 -6.27
N TYR A 232 38.17 -2.66 -6.44
CA TYR A 232 36.98 -3.10 -7.15
C TYR A 232 37.35 -3.49 -8.58
N PRO A 233 36.78 -4.60 -9.11
CA PRO A 233 36.93 -4.92 -10.52
C PRO A 233 36.57 -3.71 -11.37
N ALA A 234 37.35 -3.46 -12.44
CA ALA A 234 36.92 -2.49 -13.45
C ALA A 234 35.51 -2.87 -13.87
N ASP A 235 34.57 -1.92 -13.93
CA ASP A 235 33.15 -2.17 -14.18
C ASP A 235 32.98 -2.99 -15.48
N THR A 236 32.98 -4.33 -15.38
CA THR A 236 32.90 -5.24 -16.53
C THR A 236 31.44 -5.43 -16.86
N GLY A 237 30.86 -4.43 -17.52
CA GLY A 237 29.64 -4.63 -18.29
C GLY A 237 28.31 -4.53 -17.55
N VAL A 238 28.27 -4.13 -16.26
CA VAL A 238 27.11 -3.35 -15.81
C VAL A 238 27.39 -1.95 -16.31
N ALA A 239 27.04 -1.71 -17.58
CA ALA A 239 27.10 -0.39 -18.17
C ALA A 239 26.62 0.57 -17.08
N SER A 240 27.43 1.59 -16.73
CA SER A 240 26.78 2.83 -16.32
C SER A 240 25.71 2.99 -17.38
N ALA A 241 24.43 2.99 -17.01
CA ALA A 241 23.45 3.48 -17.97
C ALA A 241 24.08 4.80 -18.42
N GLU A 242 24.57 4.87 -19.66
CA GLU A 242 24.91 6.17 -20.24
C GLU A 242 23.68 6.99 -19.91
N PRO A 243 23.84 8.15 -19.21
CA PRO A 243 22.69 8.91 -18.77
C PRO A 243 21.76 8.96 -19.96
N THR A 244 20.60 8.30 -19.82
CA THR A 244 19.73 8.05 -20.97
C THR A 244 19.57 9.40 -21.63
N PRO A 245 19.97 9.55 -22.91
CA PRO A 245 20.09 10.86 -23.51
C PRO A 245 18.80 11.60 -23.23
N GLU A 246 18.91 12.78 -22.63
CA GLU A 246 17.75 13.52 -22.11
C GLU A 246 16.68 13.52 -23.23
N PRO A 247 15.46 13.04 -22.95
CA PRO A 247 14.45 12.90 -23.99
C PRO A 247 14.28 14.25 -24.69
N ALA A 248 14.18 14.17 -26.02
CA ALA A 248 14.13 15.34 -26.88
C ALA A 248 13.04 16.31 -26.42
N ALA A 249 13.23 17.60 -26.65
CA ALA A 249 12.31 18.63 -26.15
C ALA A 249 10.85 18.43 -26.61
N ASP A 250 10.65 17.76 -27.74
CA ASP A 250 9.36 17.40 -28.32
C ASP A 250 8.81 16.03 -27.86
N ASP A 251 9.63 15.19 -27.23
CA ASP A 251 9.21 13.92 -26.62
C ASP A 251 8.53 14.17 -25.27
N THR A 252 7.25 14.56 -25.34
CA THR A 252 6.45 14.90 -24.15
C THR A 252 6.32 13.70 -23.21
N VAL A 253 6.11 12.49 -23.74
CA VAL A 253 5.97 11.26 -22.96
C VAL A 253 7.29 10.89 -22.29
N GLY A 254 8.40 10.86 -23.03
CA GLY A 254 9.71 10.56 -22.47
C GLY A 254 10.12 11.56 -21.39
N ARG A 255 9.86 12.85 -21.60
CA ARG A 255 10.13 13.90 -20.60
C ARG A 255 9.26 13.75 -19.35
N PHE A 256 8.00 13.35 -19.49
CA PHE A 256 7.13 13.05 -18.35
C PHE A 256 7.64 11.85 -17.56
N LEU A 257 7.96 10.74 -18.24
CA LEU A 257 8.46 9.51 -17.62
C LEU A 257 9.84 9.69 -16.98
N ALA A 258 10.71 10.49 -17.59
CA ALA A 258 12.00 10.90 -17.02
C ALA A 258 11.85 11.92 -15.87
N GLY A 259 10.64 12.43 -15.65
CA GLY A 259 10.35 13.35 -14.57
C GLY A 259 10.81 14.79 -14.76
N LEU A 260 11.11 15.15 -16.00
CA LEU A 260 11.49 16.50 -16.44
C LEU A 260 10.25 17.40 -16.67
N SER A 261 9.07 16.79 -16.70
CA SER A 261 7.76 17.42 -16.74
C SER A 261 6.80 16.62 -15.86
N ASN A 262 5.80 17.30 -15.29
CA ASN A 262 4.63 16.65 -14.70
C ASN A 262 3.40 16.73 -15.61
N ASP A 263 3.47 17.48 -16.71
CA ASP A 263 2.36 17.66 -17.64
C ASP A 263 2.51 16.73 -18.83
N CYS A 264 1.41 16.07 -19.21
CA CYS A 264 1.33 15.17 -20.35
C CYS A 264 -0.11 15.13 -20.91
N VAL A 265 -0.59 16.28 -21.38
CA VAL A 265 -1.95 16.45 -21.93
C VAL A 265 -2.14 15.55 -23.15
N GLY A 266 -3.17 14.70 -23.12
CA GLY A 266 -3.48 13.78 -24.22
C GLY A 266 -2.45 12.68 -24.48
N CYS A 267 -1.46 12.52 -23.61
CA CYS A 267 -0.42 11.48 -23.78
C CYS A 267 -0.98 10.07 -23.62
N ASP A 268 -0.33 9.11 -24.27
CA ASP A 268 -0.49 7.69 -23.95
C ASP A 268 0.55 7.27 -22.92
N LEU A 269 0.07 6.98 -21.72
CA LEU A 269 0.83 6.51 -20.55
C LEU A 269 0.36 5.11 -20.15
N SER A 270 -0.31 4.37 -21.05
CA SER A 270 -0.87 3.05 -20.75
C SER A 270 0.19 2.10 -20.18
N GLY A 271 -0.12 1.49 -19.04
CA GLY A 271 0.78 0.56 -18.35
C GLY A 271 2.03 1.20 -17.73
N ALA A 272 2.16 2.53 -17.73
CA ALA A 272 3.31 3.18 -17.10
C ALA A 272 3.35 2.91 -15.59
N ASP A 273 4.56 2.80 -15.04
CA ASP A 273 4.79 2.74 -13.61
C ASP A 273 5.03 4.15 -13.06
N LEU A 274 4.00 4.72 -12.46
CA LEU A 274 4.00 6.05 -11.84
C LEU A 274 3.82 5.95 -10.32
N ARG A 275 4.17 4.80 -9.72
CA ARG A 275 4.08 4.59 -8.28
C ARG A 275 4.80 5.69 -7.52
N ARG A 276 4.15 6.20 -6.48
CA ARG A 276 4.70 7.21 -5.55
C ARG A 276 5.15 8.52 -6.21
N ARG A 277 4.85 8.72 -7.50
CA ARG A 277 5.21 9.93 -8.24
C ARG A 277 4.47 11.13 -7.66
N ASN A 278 5.18 12.25 -7.48
CA ASN A 278 4.53 13.51 -7.14
C ASN A 278 4.04 14.19 -8.42
N LEU A 279 2.72 14.10 -8.65
CA LEU A 279 2.00 14.68 -9.77
C LEU A 279 1.11 15.85 -9.31
N THR A 280 1.52 16.55 -8.23
CA THR A 280 0.79 17.71 -7.73
C THR A 280 0.68 18.77 -8.83
N GLY A 281 -0.54 19.17 -9.16
CA GLY A 281 -0.85 20.17 -10.18
C GLY A 281 -0.63 19.72 -11.64
N ALA A 282 -0.29 18.45 -11.87
CA ALA A 282 -0.04 17.89 -13.20
C ALA A 282 -1.25 18.07 -14.14
N ASP A 283 -1.00 18.48 -15.38
CA ASP A 283 -1.99 18.49 -16.44
C ASP A 283 -1.93 17.19 -17.26
N LEU A 284 -2.85 16.28 -16.96
CA LEU A 284 -3.07 15.00 -17.64
C LEU A 284 -4.44 14.96 -18.32
N THR A 285 -4.98 16.13 -18.67
CA THR A 285 -6.28 16.26 -19.34
C THR A 285 -6.31 15.41 -20.61
N GLY A 286 -7.31 14.55 -20.74
CA GLY A 286 -7.48 13.64 -21.89
C GLY A 286 -6.38 12.58 -22.06
N ALA A 287 -5.48 12.39 -21.09
CA ALA A 287 -4.44 11.37 -21.18
C ALA A 287 -5.03 9.94 -21.14
N THR A 288 -4.37 9.01 -21.81
CA THR A 288 -4.67 7.58 -21.73
C THR A 288 -3.76 6.95 -20.67
N LEU A 289 -4.36 6.54 -19.56
CA LEU A 289 -3.72 5.96 -18.37
C LEU A 289 -4.22 4.52 -18.12
N VAL A 290 -4.62 3.82 -19.17
CA VAL A 290 -5.16 2.44 -19.07
C VAL A 290 -4.15 1.53 -18.39
N ALA A 291 -4.57 0.82 -17.34
CA ALA A 291 -3.73 -0.09 -16.55
C ALA A 291 -2.44 0.55 -15.99
N THR A 292 -2.38 1.88 -15.86
CA THR A 292 -1.24 2.59 -15.26
C THR A 292 -1.17 2.31 -13.77
N ASN A 293 0.04 2.14 -13.24
CA ASN A 293 0.26 1.99 -11.82
C ASN A 293 0.53 3.35 -11.16
N LEU A 294 -0.47 3.90 -10.49
CA LEU A 294 -0.40 5.15 -9.73
C LEU A 294 -0.41 4.87 -8.21
N HIS A 295 -0.08 3.65 -7.77
CA HIS A 295 -0.09 3.31 -6.34
C HIS A 295 0.73 4.31 -5.52
N ARG A 296 0.10 4.92 -4.51
CA ARG A 296 0.69 5.98 -3.66
C ARG A 296 1.13 7.27 -4.37
N ALA A 297 0.76 7.48 -5.62
CA ALA A 297 1.02 8.76 -6.29
C ALA A 297 0.31 9.92 -5.57
N VAL A 298 0.90 11.11 -5.64
CA VAL A 298 0.31 12.35 -5.12
C VAL A 298 -0.30 13.11 -6.28
N LEU A 299 -1.64 13.11 -6.38
CA LEU A 299 -2.40 13.72 -7.49
C LEU A 299 -3.10 15.01 -7.05
N ARG A 300 -2.61 15.66 -5.99
CA ARG A 300 -3.21 16.88 -5.45
C ARG A 300 -3.35 17.93 -6.53
N GLN A 301 -4.55 18.47 -6.74
CA GLN A 301 -4.81 19.50 -7.77
C GLN A 301 -4.45 19.08 -9.21
N ALA A 302 -4.21 17.79 -9.47
CA ALA A 302 -3.96 17.30 -10.82
C ALA A 302 -5.24 17.37 -11.67
N LYS A 303 -5.08 17.65 -12.96
CA LYS A 303 -6.17 17.71 -13.93
C LYS A 303 -6.19 16.44 -14.76
N LEU A 304 -7.25 15.66 -14.65
CA LEU A 304 -7.50 14.43 -15.38
C LEU A 304 -8.88 14.46 -16.06
N ALA A 305 -9.40 15.66 -16.36
CA ALA A 305 -10.67 15.81 -17.05
C ALA A 305 -10.64 15.05 -18.38
N GLY A 306 -11.65 14.20 -18.62
CA GLY A 306 -11.76 13.35 -19.80
C GLY A 306 -10.64 12.31 -20.00
N ALA A 307 -9.77 12.08 -19.01
CA ALA A 307 -8.73 11.05 -19.11
C ALA A 307 -9.32 9.64 -19.07
N ASN A 308 -8.65 8.68 -19.70
CA ASN A 308 -9.01 7.27 -19.65
C ASN A 308 -8.11 6.53 -18.65
N LEU A 309 -8.62 6.21 -17.47
CA LEU A 309 -7.94 5.47 -16.40
C LEU A 309 -8.42 4.02 -16.29
N GLU A 310 -9.03 3.44 -17.33
CA GLU A 310 -9.58 2.08 -17.26
C GLU A 310 -8.57 1.08 -16.65
N ARG A 311 -8.97 0.38 -15.59
CA ARG A 311 -8.14 -0.60 -14.86
C ARG A 311 -6.85 -0.04 -14.22
N ALA A 312 -6.70 1.27 -14.06
CA ALA A 312 -5.55 1.85 -13.35
C ALA A 312 -5.57 1.50 -11.85
N ASP A 313 -4.38 1.53 -11.23
CA ASP A 313 -4.20 1.39 -9.78
C ASP A 313 -3.99 2.76 -9.13
N LEU A 314 -5.01 3.29 -8.47
CA LEU A 314 -4.99 4.51 -7.65
C LEU A 314 -4.98 4.20 -6.14
N ASN A 315 -4.60 2.99 -5.73
CA ASN A 315 -4.60 2.61 -4.32
C ASN A 315 -3.67 3.54 -3.52
N LEU A 316 -4.12 3.95 -2.33
CA LEU A 316 -3.37 4.85 -1.43
C LEU A 316 -2.95 6.20 -2.03
N THR A 317 -3.57 6.64 -3.12
CA THR A 317 -3.29 7.96 -3.71
C THR A 317 -3.85 9.09 -2.86
N ASP A 318 -3.23 10.27 -3.00
CA ASP A 318 -3.80 11.52 -2.51
C ASP A 318 -4.51 12.26 -3.65
N LEU A 319 -5.84 12.27 -3.58
CA LEU A 319 -6.73 12.82 -4.60
C LEU A 319 -7.29 14.20 -4.21
N THR A 320 -6.66 14.90 -3.26
CA THR A 320 -7.16 16.20 -2.78
C THR A 320 -7.25 17.20 -3.93
N GLN A 321 -8.46 17.71 -4.20
CA GLN A 321 -8.75 18.66 -5.27
C GLN A 321 -8.36 18.18 -6.69
N THR A 322 -8.27 16.85 -6.90
CA THR A 322 -8.04 16.28 -8.23
C THR A 322 -9.31 16.40 -9.08
N ASP A 323 -9.15 16.74 -10.36
CA ASP A 323 -10.25 16.85 -11.32
C ASP A 323 -10.30 15.61 -12.22
N PHE A 324 -11.30 14.75 -12.01
CA PHE A 324 -11.67 13.61 -12.86
C PHE A 324 -12.96 13.86 -13.64
N THR A 325 -13.33 15.12 -13.90
CA THR A 325 -14.59 15.45 -14.60
C THR A 325 -14.67 14.72 -15.94
N GLY A 326 -15.72 13.92 -16.13
CA GLY A 326 -15.95 13.14 -17.35
C GLY A 326 -14.87 12.08 -17.67
N ALA A 327 -13.99 11.75 -16.72
CA ALA A 327 -12.97 10.71 -16.91
C ALA A 327 -13.59 9.30 -16.91
N ASP A 328 -12.92 8.37 -17.57
CA ASP A 328 -13.26 6.94 -17.50
C ASP A 328 -12.40 6.25 -16.44
N LEU A 329 -13.02 5.85 -15.33
CA LEU A 329 -12.41 5.10 -14.24
C LEU A 329 -12.95 3.66 -14.18
N HIS A 330 -13.53 3.13 -15.27
CA HIS A 330 -14.06 1.78 -15.27
C HIS A 330 -13.03 0.75 -14.75
N GLN A 331 -13.45 -0.05 -13.77
CA GLN A 331 -12.61 -1.08 -13.12
C GLN A 331 -11.32 -0.58 -12.44
N VAL A 332 -11.22 0.72 -12.12
CA VAL A 332 -10.11 1.24 -11.32
C VAL A 332 -10.13 0.66 -9.90
N THR A 333 -8.94 0.44 -9.34
CA THR A 333 -8.79 0.16 -7.90
C THR A 333 -8.26 1.40 -7.19
N MET A 334 -8.90 1.79 -6.09
CA MET A 334 -8.52 2.99 -5.34
C MET A 334 -8.69 2.81 -3.83
N PHE A 335 -8.49 1.58 -3.33
CA PHE A 335 -8.54 1.25 -1.91
C PHE A 335 -7.66 2.21 -1.09
N GLY A 336 -8.25 2.73 0.00
CA GLY A 336 -7.59 3.63 0.93
C GLY A 336 -7.06 4.93 0.34
N ALA A 337 -7.43 5.29 -0.90
CA ALA A 337 -7.20 6.61 -1.44
C ALA A 337 -7.84 7.67 -0.50
N ARG A 338 -7.16 8.80 -0.37
CA ARG A 338 -7.58 9.89 0.53
C ARG A 338 -7.68 11.19 -0.23
N GLY A 339 -8.59 12.05 0.19
CA GLY A 339 -8.68 13.38 -0.38
C GLY A 339 -9.80 14.21 0.23
N ALA A 340 -9.83 15.47 -0.20
CA ALA A 340 -10.98 16.34 -0.02
C ALA A 340 -11.27 17.06 -1.34
N GLN A 341 -12.55 17.29 -1.63
CA GLN A 341 -12.97 18.09 -2.78
C GLN A 341 -12.51 17.55 -4.14
N THR A 342 -12.37 16.23 -4.28
CA THR A 342 -12.12 15.57 -5.57
C THR A 342 -13.36 15.69 -6.46
N ASP A 343 -13.18 16.03 -7.73
CA ASP A 343 -14.29 16.12 -8.69
C ASP A 343 -14.34 14.89 -9.60
N PHE A 344 -15.43 14.13 -9.52
CA PHE A 344 -15.78 12.98 -10.35
C PHE A 344 -17.07 13.25 -11.15
N SER A 345 -17.45 14.52 -11.34
CA SER A 345 -18.72 14.84 -12.00
C SER A 345 -18.77 14.30 -13.43
N GLY A 346 -19.86 13.62 -13.75
CA GLY A 346 -20.05 12.95 -15.04
C GLY A 346 -19.04 11.83 -15.36
N ALA A 347 -18.20 11.41 -14.42
CA ALA A 347 -17.21 10.36 -14.63
C ALA A 347 -17.84 8.97 -14.68
N ASN A 348 -17.19 8.04 -15.36
CA ASN A 348 -17.55 6.62 -15.36
C ASN A 348 -16.75 5.86 -14.29
N LEU A 349 -17.37 5.56 -13.16
CA LEU A 349 -16.83 4.73 -12.08
C LEU A 349 -17.46 3.32 -12.04
N ALA A 350 -17.97 2.82 -13.16
CA ALA A 350 -18.56 1.49 -13.20
C ALA A 350 -17.54 0.40 -12.78
N ALA A 351 -17.96 -0.51 -11.90
CA ALA A 351 -17.14 -1.59 -11.35
C ALA A 351 -15.83 -1.14 -10.65
N VAL A 352 -15.74 0.12 -10.20
CA VAL A 352 -14.61 0.60 -9.39
C VAL A 352 -14.57 -0.13 -8.05
N ARG A 353 -13.35 -0.39 -7.55
CA ARG A 353 -13.10 -0.91 -6.20
C ARG A 353 -12.50 0.18 -5.33
N ALA A 354 -13.33 0.82 -4.53
CA ALA A 354 -13.03 1.95 -3.65
C ALA A 354 -13.39 1.64 -2.17
N GLY A 355 -13.17 0.39 -1.74
CA GLY A 355 -13.37 0.02 -0.34
C GLY A 355 -12.47 0.84 0.60
N SER A 356 -13.03 1.26 1.73
CA SER A 356 -12.33 1.99 2.80
C SER A 356 -11.63 3.29 2.37
N ILE A 357 -12.10 3.96 1.31
CA ILE A 357 -11.56 5.27 0.91
C ILE A 357 -11.96 6.38 1.88
N GLU A 358 -11.18 7.46 1.91
CA GLU A 358 -11.49 8.66 2.68
C GLU A 358 -11.47 9.92 1.80
N ILE A 359 -12.54 10.15 1.04
CA ILE A 359 -12.65 11.29 0.12
C ILE A 359 -13.85 12.15 0.48
N ARG A 360 -13.62 13.11 1.39
CA ARG A 360 -14.69 13.98 1.93
C ARG A 360 -15.03 15.07 0.93
N GLN A 361 -16.28 15.54 0.94
CA GLN A 361 -16.72 16.64 0.04
C GLN A 361 -16.46 16.38 -1.45
N ALA A 362 -16.37 15.11 -1.86
CA ALA A 362 -16.20 14.74 -3.26
C ALA A 362 -17.46 15.06 -4.07
N ASN A 363 -17.28 15.32 -5.36
CA ASN A 363 -18.36 15.61 -6.30
C ASN A 363 -18.54 14.44 -7.28
N PHE A 364 -19.59 13.64 -7.13
CA PHE A 364 -20.01 12.57 -8.03
C PHE A 364 -21.29 12.94 -8.81
N THR A 365 -21.64 14.22 -8.91
CA THR A 365 -22.87 14.64 -9.60
C THR A 365 -22.92 14.09 -11.03
N GLY A 366 -24.00 13.36 -11.35
CA GLY A 366 -24.21 12.73 -12.65
C GLY A 366 -23.22 11.61 -13.01
N ALA A 367 -22.42 11.11 -12.07
CA ALA A 367 -21.48 10.03 -12.32
C ALA A 367 -22.19 8.67 -12.51
N THR A 368 -21.57 7.78 -13.28
CA THR A 368 -21.99 6.37 -13.39
C THR A 368 -21.17 5.53 -12.43
N MET A 369 -21.80 4.90 -11.44
CA MET A 369 -21.15 4.12 -10.38
C MET A 369 -21.77 2.72 -10.28
N THR A 370 -22.26 2.20 -11.40
CA THR A 370 -22.92 0.88 -11.45
C THR A 370 -21.95 -0.20 -10.98
N THR A 371 -22.42 -1.11 -10.12
CA THR A 371 -21.65 -2.22 -9.54
C THR A 371 -20.34 -1.84 -8.86
N ALA A 372 -20.16 -0.56 -8.51
CA ALA A 372 -18.98 -0.08 -7.80
C ALA A 372 -19.01 -0.50 -6.32
N ASP A 373 -17.83 -0.69 -5.72
CA ASP A 373 -17.66 -1.01 -4.31
C ASP A 373 -17.07 0.18 -3.54
N PHE A 374 -17.89 0.80 -2.69
CA PHE A 374 -17.58 1.86 -1.75
C PHE A 374 -17.79 1.39 -0.30
N GLY A 375 -17.69 0.09 -0.02
CA GLY A 375 -17.81 -0.46 1.33
C GLY A 375 -16.86 0.23 2.31
N GLN A 376 -17.38 0.66 3.46
CA GLN A 376 -16.64 1.38 4.51
C GLN A 376 -16.03 2.72 4.07
N ALA A 377 -16.42 3.27 2.92
CA ALA A 377 -15.95 4.57 2.45
C ALA A 377 -16.40 5.71 3.37
N ARG A 378 -15.59 6.76 3.47
CA ARG A 378 -15.93 8.02 4.17
C ARG A 378 -16.19 9.13 3.14
N LEU A 379 -17.47 9.34 2.84
CA LEU A 379 -18.00 10.26 1.83
C LEU A 379 -18.83 11.40 2.44
N ASN A 380 -18.46 11.83 3.65
CA ASN A 380 -19.22 12.88 4.35
C ASN A 380 -19.25 14.18 3.55
N ASN A 381 -20.45 14.76 3.44
CA ASN A 381 -20.75 15.95 2.63
C ASN A 381 -20.43 15.79 1.13
N ALA A 382 -20.35 14.57 0.61
CA ALA A 382 -20.19 14.34 -0.83
C ALA A 382 -21.47 14.73 -1.59
N LYS A 383 -21.31 15.14 -2.84
CA LYS A 383 -22.42 15.39 -3.78
C LYS A 383 -22.53 14.19 -4.69
N LEU A 384 -23.68 13.55 -4.75
CA LEU A 384 -23.99 12.42 -5.62
C LEU A 384 -25.23 12.70 -6.48
N GLY A 385 -25.73 13.95 -6.49
CA GLY A 385 -26.99 14.29 -7.12
C GLY A 385 -27.08 13.79 -8.58
N GLY A 386 -28.13 13.03 -8.89
CA GLY A 386 -28.35 12.45 -10.22
C GLY A 386 -27.38 11.33 -10.63
N ALA A 387 -26.54 10.80 -9.74
CA ALA A 387 -25.66 9.67 -10.05
C ALA A 387 -26.43 8.35 -10.22
N ASP A 388 -25.87 7.43 -10.99
CA ASP A 388 -26.36 6.05 -11.12
C ASP A 388 -25.52 5.10 -10.26
N LEU A 389 -26.10 4.60 -9.18
CA LEU A 389 -25.50 3.67 -8.23
C LEU A 389 -26.07 2.25 -8.38
N THR A 390 -26.64 1.87 -9.53
CA THR A 390 -27.28 0.55 -9.73
C THR A 390 -26.36 -0.60 -9.34
N GLY A 391 -26.81 -1.47 -8.43
CA GLY A 391 -26.07 -2.66 -7.98
C GLY A 391 -24.77 -2.37 -7.24
N SER A 392 -24.53 -1.14 -6.80
CA SER A 392 -23.33 -0.75 -6.06
C SER A 392 -23.36 -1.15 -4.58
N TYR A 393 -22.20 -1.17 -3.95
CA TYR A 393 -22.01 -1.55 -2.55
C TYR A 393 -21.51 -0.36 -1.71
N PHE A 394 -22.24 -0.03 -0.66
CA PHE A 394 -21.96 1.02 0.32
C PHE A 394 -22.05 0.49 1.76
N PHE A 395 -21.84 -0.82 1.95
CA PHE A 395 -21.86 -1.46 3.27
C PHE A 395 -20.98 -0.71 4.28
N GLN A 396 -21.54 -0.30 5.43
CA GLN A 396 -20.82 0.47 6.46
C GLN A 396 -20.20 1.81 5.98
N ALA A 397 -20.60 2.33 4.82
CA ALA A 397 -20.11 3.62 4.34
C ALA A 397 -20.69 4.77 5.18
N SER A 398 -19.91 5.84 5.34
CA SER A 398 -20.33 7.08 5.98
C SER A 398 -20.65 8.14 4.94
N LEU A 399 -21.92 8.51 4.84
CA LEU A 399 -22.50 9.47 3.90
C LEU A 399 -23.20 10.60 4.68
N VAL A 400 -22.65 10.98 5.85
CA VAL A 400 -23.27 12.00 6.71
C VAL A 400 -23.31 13.33 5.96
N ARG A 401 -24.50 13.93 5.88
CA ARG A 401 -24.78 15.15 5.11
C ARG A 401 -24.44 15.08 3.62
N ALA A 402 -24.35 13.87 3.04
CA ALA A 402 -24.19 13.72 1.60
C ALA A 402 -25.49 14.14 0.88
N ASP A 403 -25.34 14.67 -0.34
CA ASP A 403 -26.45 14.99 -1.22
C ASP A 403 -26.62 13.88 -2.26
N LEU A 404 -27.56 12.98 -2.03
CA LEU A 404 -27.95 11.91 -2.95
C LEU A 404 -29.20 12.28 -3.77
N SER A 405 -29.62 13.54 -3.82
CA SER A 405 -30.88 13.89 -4.49
C SER A 405 -30.95 13.38 -5.93
N LYS A 406 -32.08 12.76 -6.30
CA LYS A 406 -32.33 12.21 -7.64
C LYS A 406 -31.37 11.09 -8.08
N VAL A 407 -30.64 10.48 -7.14
CA VAL A 407 -29.85 9.26 -7.42
C VAL A 407 -30.77 8.11 -7.85
N THR A 408 -30.32 7.32 -8.83
CA THR A 408 -30.90 6.02 -9.17
C THR A 408 -29.98 4.92 -8.64
N ALA A 409 -30.49 4.02 -7.81
CA ALA A 409 -29.69 3.01 -7.12
C ALA A 409 -30.41 1.66 -6.92
N PRO A 410 -31.09 1.10 -7.94
CA PRO A 410 -31.78 -0.17 -7.78
C PRO A 410 -30.80 -1.30 -7.46
N GLY A 411 -31.20 -2.22 -6.57
CA GLY A 411 -30.41 -3.38 -6.17
C GLY A 411 -29.08 -3.06 -5.47
N SER A 412 -28.89 -1.82 -5.01
CA SER A 412 -27.69 -1.39 -4.28
C SER A 412 -27.71 -1.84 -2.82
N ALA A 413 -26.54 -1.92 -2.18
CA ALA A 413 -26.39 -2.37 -0.80
C ALA A 413 -25.85 -1.25 0.11
N PHE A 414 -26.70 -0.68 0.94
CA PHE A 414 -26.42 0.33 1.96
C PHE A 414 -26.53 -0.25 3.39
N ASN A 415 -26.41 -1.56 3.56
CA ASN A 415 -26.51 -2.19 4.86
C ASN A 415 -25.46 -1.62 5.83
N GLU A 416 -25.88 -1.29 7.05
CA GLU A 416 -25.08 -0.63 8.09
C GLU A 416 -24.48 0.74 7.69
N ALA A 417 -24.90 1.35 6.58
CA ALA A 417 -24.42 2.66 6.17
C ALA A 417 -24.96 3.78 7.08
N ILE A 418 -24.20 4.87 7.20
CA ILE A 418 -24.53 6.04 8.02
C ILE A 418 -24.90 7.20 7.09
N LEU A 419 -26.19 7.47 6.93
CA LEU A 419 -26.77 8.52 6.07
C LEU A 419 -27.44 9.64 6.88
N ARG A 420 -26.94 9.92 8.09
CA ARG A 420 -27.51 10.96 8.95
C ARG A 420 -27.49 12.32 8.25
N GLN A 421 -28.61 13.05 8.31
CA GLN A 421 -28.76 14.36 7.69
C GLN A 421 -28.47 14.39 6.17
N ALA A 422 -28.50 13.23 5.51
CA ALA A 422 -28.31 13.16 4.06
C ALA A 422 -29.58 13.62 3.33
N ASN A 423 -29.40 14.18 2.14
CA ASN A 423 -30.50 14.52 1.25
C ASN A 423 -30.72 13.36 0.27
N LEU A 424 -31.84 12.66 0.36
CA LEU A 424 -32.26 11.59 -0.54
C LEU A 424 -33.54 11.98 -1.30
N ALA A 425 -33.79 13.29 -1.49
CA ALA A 425 -35.00 13.73 -2.16
C ALA A 425 -35.05 13.24 -3.62
N GLY A 426 -36.17 12.63 -4.02
CA GLY A 426 -36.42 12.13 -5.37
C GLY A 426 -35.56 10.94 -5.80
N THR A 427 -34.93 10.21 -4.85
CA THR A 427 -34.10 9.04 -5.18
C THR A 427 -34.92 7.81 -5.57
N VAL A 428 -34.32 6.89 -6.31
CA VAL A 428 -34.91 5.59 -6.66
C VAL A 428 -34.03 4.45 -6.14
N PHE A 429 -34.40 3.84 -5.01
CA PHE A 429 -33.68 2.77 -4.31
C PHE A 429 -34.35 1.40 -4.43
N ARG A 430 -35.08 1.13 -5.51
CA ARG A 430 -35.86 -0.13 -5.63
C ARG A 430 -35.01 -1.37 -5.39
N ASP A 431 -35.53 -2.32 -4.60
CA ASP A 431 -34.85 -3.58 -4.28
C ASP A 431 -33.48 -3.40 -3.57
N ALA A 432 -33.20 -2.22 -3.02
CA ALA A 432 -31.96 -1.97 -2.28
C ALA A 432 -31.98 -2.56 -0.86
N ASP A 433 -30.79 -2.79 -0.31
CA ASP A 433 -30.62 -3.26 1.07
C ASP A 433 -30.15 -2.11 1.98
N PHE A 434 -30.99 -1.68 2.90
CA PHE A 434 -30.72 -0.68 3.95
C PHE A 434 -30.75 -1.30 5.36
N GLN A 435 -30.54 -2.61 5.47
CA GLN A 435 -30.55 -3.32 6.76
C GLN A 435 -29.59 -2.61 7.74
N ALA A 436 -30.09 -2.26 8.93
CA ALA A 436 -29.33 -1.57 9.97
C ALA A 436 -28.69 -0.22 9.56
N ALA A 437 -29.13 0.41 8.46
CA ALA A 437 -28.67 1.73 8.07
C ALA A 437 -29.21 2.84 9.00
N ASP A 438 -28.42 3.89 9.23
CA ASP A 438 -28.78 5.05 10.05
C ASP A 438 -29.14 6.25 9.18
N LEU A 439 -30.43 6.50 8.99
CA LEU A 439 -31.00 7.60 8.19
C LEU A 439 -31.60 8.69 9.09
N ARG A 440 -31.12 8.85 10.33
CA ARG A 440 -31.65 9.89 11.22
C ARG A 440 -31.53 11.28 10.60
N GLU A 441 -32.61 12.06 10.71
CA GLU A 441 -32.67 13.44 10.20
C GLU A 441 -32.45 13.54 8.67
N ALA A 442 -32.54 12.42 7.93
CA ALA A 442 -32.40 12.44 6.47
C ALA A 442 -33.66 12.97 5.78
N ASP A 443 -33.50 13.58 4.63
CA ASP A 443 -34.62 14.01 3.78
C ASP A 443 -34.93 12.94 2.72
N LEU A 444 -36.09 12.28 2.83
CA LEU A 444 -36.56 11.23 1.92
C LEU A 444 -37.69 11.73 1.01
N THR A 445 -37.86 13.05 0.87
CA THR A 445 -38.98 13.63 0.13
C THR A 445 -39.07 13.08 -1.29
N ASP A 446 -40.23 12.55 -1.67
CA ASP A 446 -40.49 11.94 -2.98
C ASP A 446 -39.53 10.79 -3.37
N ALA A 447 -38.86 10.16 -2.39
CA ALA A 447 -38.00 9.00 -2.63
C ALA A 447 -38.82 7.71 -2.88
N ASP A 448 -38.36 6.88 -3.80
CA ASP A 448 -38.91 5.55 -4.08
C ASP A 448 -38.04 4.46 -3.44
N PHE A 449 -38.54 3.89 -2.35
CA PHE A 449 -37.96 2.75 -1.65
C PHE A 449 -38.75 1.45 -1.88
N THR A 450 -39.41 1.27 -3.03
CA THR A 450 -40.17 0.03 -3.31
C THR A 450 -39.30 -1.23 -3.13
N HIS A 451 -39.80 -2.21 -2.38
CA HIS A 451 -39.12 -3.48 -2.03
C HIS A 451 -37.77 -3.34 -1.30
N VAL A 452 -37.59 -2.29 -0.50
CA VAL A 452 -36.34 -2.07 0.22
C VAL A 452 -36.31 -2.80 1.56
N ARG A 453 -35.14 -3.31 1.93
CA ARG A 453 -34.93 -3.91 3.26
C ARG A 453 -34.42 -2.86 4.25
N PHE A 454 -35.23 -2.47 5.21
CA PHE A 454 -34.89 -1.56 6.32
C PHE A 454 -34.80 -2.25 7.68
N ASP A 455 -34.80 -3.58 7.76
CA ASP A 455 -34.82 -4.27 9.06
C ASP A 455 -33.66 -3.81 9.96
N LYS A 456 -33.99 -3.45 11.21
CA LYS A 456 -33.07 -2.85 12.20
C LYS A 456 -32.50 -1.47 11.84
N GLY A 457 -32.96 -0.85 10.75
CA GLY A 457 -32.57 0.50 10.35
C GLY A 457 -33.13 1.59 11.29
N ASN A 458 -32.65 2.82 11.12
CA ASN A 458 -33.06 3.96 11.93
C ASN A 458 -33.55 5.12 11.05
N LEU A 459 -34.87 5.32 11.01
CA LEU A 459 -35.55 6.40 10.29
C LEU A 459 -36.00 7.53 11.21
N ARG A 460 -35.48 7.62 12.44
CA ARG A 460 -35.95 8.59 13.42
C ARG A 460 -35.69 10.03 12.94
N ASP A 461 -36.70 10.89 13.07
CA ASP A 461 -36.63 12.30 12.71
C ASP A 461 -36.36 12.56 11.20
N SER A 462 -36.52 11.56 10.32
CA SER A 462 -36.42 11.76 8.87
C SER A 462 -37.67 12.42 8.28
N ILE A 463 -37.49 13.16 7.19
CA ILE A 463 -38.58 13.77 6.41
C ILE A 463 -39.03 12.74 5.37
N GLN A 464 -40.31 12.39 5.35
CA GLN A 464 -40.82 11.29 4.51
C GLN A 464 -42.01 11.71 3.63
N THR A 465 -42.09 13.00 3.29
CA THR A 465 -43.19 13.54 2.49
C THR A 465 -43.15 12.96 1.07
N GLY A 466 -44.20 12.28 0.65
CA GLY A 466 -44.26 11.68 -0.70
C GLY A 466 -43.39 10.43 -0.89
N THR A 467 -42.74 9.91 0.16
CA THR A 467 -41.91 8.71 0.09
C THR A 467 -42.75 7.45 -0.18
N ILE A 468 -42.29 6.60 -1.09
CA ILE A 468 -42.91 5.32 -1.43
C ILE A 468 -42.17 4.19 -0.73
N PHE A 469 -42.86 3.41 0.09
CA PHE A 469 -42.30 2.26 0.80
C PHE A 469 -42.88 0.91 0.35
N THR A 470 -43.67 0.85 -0.73
CA THR A 470 -44.44 -0.34 -1.09
C THR A 470 -43.61 -1.62 -1.13
N GLY A 471 -44.05 -2.64 -0.40
CA GLY A 471 -43.38 -3.93 -0.28
C GLY A 471 -42.04 -3.92 0.46
N SER A 472 -41.68 -2.82 1.14
CA SER A 472 -40.44 -2.73 1.94
C SER A 472 -40.56 -3.45 3.27
N LEU A 473 -39.47 -4.08 3.72
CA LEU A 473 -39.35 -4.59 5.08
C LEU A 473 -38.91 -3.46 6.01
N MET A 474 -39.80 -2.96 6.85
CA MET A 474 -39.59 -1.79 7.72
C MET A 474 -38.72 -2.11 8.95
N PRO A 475 -38.19 -1.09 9.65
CA PRO A 475 -37.33 -1.27 10.83
C PRO A 475 -37.90 -2.14 11.96
N ASP A 476 -39.22 -2.15 12.13
CA ASP A 476 -39.94 -2.94 13.12
C ASP A 476 -40.20 -4.40 12.68
N GLY A 477 -39.74 -4.78 11.48
CA GLY A 477 -39.92 -6.10 10.90
C GLY A 477 -41.23 -6.30 10.13
N THR A 478 -42.07 -5.27 10.01
CA THR A 478 -43.30 -5.33 9.20
C THR A 478 -43.03 -5.06 7.71
N THR A 479 -43.95 -5.44 6.84
CA THR A 479 -43.88 -5.10 5.41
C THR A 479 -44.84 -3.95 5.09
N ALA A 480 -44.34 -2.89 4.48
CA ALA A 480 -45.15 -1.75 4.07
C ALA A 480 -46.07 -2.12 2.88
N PRO A 481 -47.32 -1.62 2.87
CA PRO A 481 -48.36 -2.02 1.93
C PRO A 481 -48.14 -1.55 0.49
#